data_AF-G5LKW1-F1
#
_entry.id   AF-G5LKW1-F1
#
_cell.length_a   1.000
_cell.length_b   1.000
_cell.length_c   1.000
_cell.angle_alpha   90.00
_cell.angle_beta   90.00
_cell.angle_gamma   90.00
#
_symmetry.space_group_name_H-M   'P 1'
#
loop_
_entity.id
_entity.type
_entity.pdbx_description
1 polymer ?
#
loop_
_entity_poly.entity_id
_entity_poly.type
_entity_poly.pdbx_seq_one_letter_code
_entity_poly.pdbx_strand_id
1 'polypeptide(L)' 'GVVDARRAQLQPGAAISHLDNDALRVIGVHNPVLSRPNFLVSLSDDELTPAGLAARVVLTKVMRQLVDAGEWPGATLYAY' A
#
# COMPACT_ATOMS: atom_id res chain seq x y z
N GLY A 1 25.02 -17.38 -23.84
CA GLY A 1 24.90 -15.94 -23.53
C GLY A 1 23.75 -15.76 -22.58
N VAL A 2 24.01 -15.29 -21.37
CA VAL A 2 22.96 -15.04 -20.37
C VAL A 2 22.14 -13.84 -20.85
N VAL A 3 20.85 -14.08 -21.10
CA VAL A 3 19.90 -12.99 -21.33
C VAL A 3 19.62 -12.39 -19.97
N ASP A 4 20.31 -11.31 -19.64
CA ASP A 4 19.99 -10.48 -18.47
C ASP A 4 18.65 -9.79 -18.76
N ALA A 5 17.56 -10.39 -18.28
CA ALA A 5 16.22 -9.90 -18.54
C ALA A 5 15.95 -8.64 -17.71
N ARG A 6 16.34 -7.48 -18.24
CA ARG A 6 16.03 -6.16 -17.67
C ARG A 6 14.54 -5.87 -17.80
N ARG A 7 13.74 -6.39 -16.87
CA ARG A 7 12.31 -6.10 -16.75
C ARG A 7 12.11 -4.99 -15.73
N ALA A 8 11.35 -3.97 -16.12
CA ALA A 8 10.81 -2.98 -15.19
C ALA A 8 9.32 -3.28 -14.97
N GLN A 9 8.86 -3.18 -13.72
CA GLN A 9 7.45 -3.31 -13.36
C GLN A 9 7.05 -2.11 -12.50
N LEU A 10 5.82 -1.63 -12.68
CA LEU A 10 5.23 -0.66 -11.76
C LEU A 10 4.66 -1.42 -10.56
N GLN A 11 5.16 -1.12 -9.38
CA GLN A 11 4.72 -1.73 -8.13
C GLN A 11 4.22 -0.65 -7.18
N PRO A 12 3.17 -0.91 -6.38
CA PRO A 12 2.75 0.03 -5.35
C PRO A 12 3.81 0.11 -4.24
N GLY A 13 3.88 1.25 -3.55
CA GLY A 13 4.80 1.46 -2.43
C GLY A 13 4.73 0.37 -1.35
N ALA A 14 3.52 -0.12 -1.05
CA ALA A 14 3.31 -1.19 -0.09
C ALA A 14 3.91 -2.56 -0.49
N ALA A 15 4.21 -2.79 -1.78
CA ALA A 15 4.91 -4.00 -2.20
C ALA A 15 6.42 -3.88 -1.98
N ILE A 16 6.94 -2.65 -1.95
CA ILE A 16 8.37 -2.34 -1.79
C ILE A 16 8.79 -2.42 -0.32
N SER A 17 7.89 -2.24 0.64
CA SER A 17 8.19 -2.29 2.08
C SER A 17 8.76 -3.63 2.56
N HIS A 18 8.63 -4.69 1.76
CA HIS A 18 9.12 -6.04 2.07
C HIS A 18 10.33 -6.46 1.22
N LEU A 19 10.87 -5.58 0.39
CA LEU A 19 11.95 -5.93 -0.54
C LEU A 19 13.33 -5.67 0.07
N ASP A 20 14.16 -6.72 0.11
CA ASP A 20 15.57 -6.59 0.43
C ASP A 20 16.29 -5.82 -0.69
N ASN A 21 16.91 -4.71 -0.32
CA ASN A 21 17.39 -3.64 -1.20
C ASN A 21 18.50 -4.09 -2.19
N ASP A 22 19.09 -5.27 -1.98
CA ASP A 22 20.24 -5.73 -2.76
C ASP A 22 19.88 -6.30 -4.15
N ALA A 23 18.61 -6.66 -4.38
CA ALA A 23 18.20 -7.30 -5.64
C ALA A 23 17.52 -6.36 -6.64
N LEU A 24 16.91 -5.25 -6.20
CA LEU A 24 16.09 -4.39 -7.05
C LEU A 24 16.30 -2.90 -6.76
N ARG A 25 16.48 -2.11 -7.82
CA ARG A 25 16.54 -0.66 -7.75
C ARG A 25 15.14 -0.08 -7.81
N VAL A 26 14.75 0.67 -6.79
CA VAL A 26 13.47 1.39 -6.73
C VAL A 26 13.68 2.81 -7.22
N ILE A 27 12.90 3.23 -8.21
CA ILE A 27 12.91 4.60 -8.75
C ILE A 27 11.50 5.17 -8.59
N GLY A 28 11.38 6.29 -7.86
CA GLY A 28 10.10 6.98 -7.71
C GLY A 28 9.60 7.53 -9.04
N VAL A 29 8.36 7.24 -9.40
CA VAL A 29 7.71 7.80 -10.59
C VAL A 29 6.94 9.05 -10.17
N HIS A 30 7.43 10.23 -10.56
CA HIS A 30 6.72 11.47 -10.31
C HIS A 30 5.79 11.77 -11.50
N ASN A 31 4.53 11.34 -11.39
CA ASN A 31 3.47 11.69 -12.34
C ASN A 31 2.16 11.91 -11.57
N PRO A 32 1.61 13.13 -11.54
CA PRO A 32 0.41 13.46 -10.76
C PRO A 32 -0.85 12.72 -11.22
N VAL A 33 -0.85 12.13 -12.42
CA VAL A 33 -1.98 11.34 -12.96
C VAL A 33 -1.89 9.87 -12.57
N LEU A 34 -0.71 9.38 -12.16
CA LEU A 34 -0.53 8.00 -11.71
C LEU A 34 -0.88 7.89 -10.23
N SER A 35 -2.14 7.61 -9.94
CA SER A 35 -2.61 7.25 -8.59
C SER A 35 -3.40 5.95 -8.64
N ARG A 36 -3.31 5.15 -7.57
CA ARG A 36 -4.15 3.95 -7.38
C ARG A 36 -4.86 4.08 -6.04
N PRO A 37 -6.15 4.45 -6.01
CA PRO A 37 -6.93 4.46 -4.79
C PRO A 37 -6.97 3.07 -4.15
N ASN A 38 -6.83 3.02 -2.82
CA ASN A 38 -7.01 1.81 -2.03
C ASN A 38 -8.02 2.11 -0.92
N PHE A 39 -9.07 1.30 -0.84
CA PHE A 39 -10.18 1.51 0.09
C PHE A 39 -10.37 0.31 1.00
N LEU A 40 -10.56 0.56 2.29
CA LEU A 40 -11.08 -0.43 3.22
C LEU A 40 -12.61 -0.39 3.18
N VAL A 41 -13.24 -1.49 2.78
CA VAL A 41 -14.70 -1.60 2.66
C VAL A 41 -15.20 -2.72 3.56
N SER A 42 -16.30 -2.48 4.26
CA SER A 42 -16.98 -3.44 5.13
C SER A 42 -18.50 -3.31 5.00
N LEU A 43 -19.23 -4.25 5.60
CA LEU A 43 -20.65 -4.06 5.92
C LEU A 43 -20.86 -2.90 6.91
N SER A 44 -22.12 -2.49 7.10
CA SER A 44 -22.47 -1.49 8.11
C SER A 44 -22.22 -2.00 9.53
N ASP A 45 -22.27 -1.09 10.50
CA ASP A 45 -21.92 -1.38 11.89
C ASP A 45 -22.86 -2.40 12.54
N ASP A 46 -24.15 -2.36 12.17
CA ASP A 46 -25.19 -3.29 12.64
C ASP A 46 -25.11 -4.67 11.98
N GLU A 47 -24.49 -4.77 10.81
CA GLU A 47 -24.27 -6.03 10.10
C GLU A 47 -22.97 -6.74 10.51
N LEU A 48 -22.06 -6.02 11.17
CA LEU A 48 -20.78 -6.57 11.61
C LEU A 48 -20.89 -7.22 12.99
N THR A 49 -20.26 -8.39 13.12
CA THR A 49 -20.02 -8.99 14.43
C THR A 49 -19.05 -8.13 15.26
N PRO A 50 -18.98 -8.31 16.59
CA PRO A 50 -17.98 -7.61 17.42
C PRO A 50 -16.54 -7.82 16.92
N ALA A 51 -16.21 -9.03 16.44
CA ALA A 51 -14.90 -9.32 15.84
C ALA A 51 -14.70 -8.60 14.50
N GLY A 52 -15.75 -8.48 13.67
CA GLY A 52 -15.71 -7.72 12.42
C GLY A 52 -15.47 -6.22 12.65
N LEU A 53 -16.15 -5.63 13.64
CA LEU A 53 -15.91 -4.25 14.07
C LEU A 53 -14.46 -4.05 14.55
N ALA A 54 -13.97 -4.96 15.41
CA ALA A 54 -12.60 -4.92 15.89
C ALA A 54 -11.58 -5.01 14.74
N ALA A 55 -11.77 -5.92 13.79
CA ALA A 55 -10.91 -6.07 12.61
C ALA A 55 -10.89 -4.80 11.77
N ARG A 56 -12.05 -4.18 11.51
CA ARG A 56 -12.14 -2.92 10.76
C ARG A 56 -11.38 -1.79 11.46
N VAL A 57 -11.51 -1.67 12.79
CA VAL A 57 -10.78 -0.67 13.59
C VAL A 57 -9.27 -0.90 13.52
N VAL A 58 -8.83 -2.15 13.71
CA VAL A 58 -7.40 -2.51 13.67
C VAL A 58 -6.82 -2.25 12.28
N LEU A 59 -7.47 -2.70 11.21
CA LEU A 59 -7.03 -2.47 9.83
C LEU A 59 -6.94 -0.97 9.52
N THR A 60 -7.95 -0.19 9.92
CA THR A 60 -7.96 1.28 9.75
C THR A 60 -6.79 1.95 10.48
N LYS A 61 -6.50 1.51 11.71
CA LYS A 61 -5.40 2.04 12.50
C LYS A 61 -4.05 1.70 11.88
N VAL A 62 -3.83 0.43 11.53
CA VAL A 62 -2.57 -0.05 10.96
C VAL A 62 -2.28 0.62 9.63
N MET A 63 -3.27 0.73 8.73
CA MET A 63 -3.05 1.39 7.44
C MET A 63 -2.62 2.86 7.61
N ARG A 64 -3.24 3.60 8.55
CA ARG A 64 -2.87 5.00 8.82
C ARG A 64 -1.46 5.08 9.37
N GLN A 65 -1.14 4.24 10.34
CA GLN A 65 0.21 4.18 10.92
C GLN A 65 1.29 3.91 9.87
N LEU A 66 1.06 2.98 8.94
CA LEU A 66 2.02 2.67 7.88
C LEU A 66 2.20 3.82 6.87
N VAL A 67 1.11 4.51 6.53
CA VAL A 67 1.18 5.70 5.66
C VAL A 67 1.90 6.85 6.36
N ASP A 68 1.51 7.17 7.60
CA ASP A 68 2.08 8.28 8.37
C ASP A 68 3.55 8.05 8.72
N ALA A 69 3.96 6.80 8.93
CA ALA A 69 5.36 6.41 9.16
C ALA A 69 6.20 6.36 7.87
N GLY A 70 5.60 6.53 6.68
CA GLY A 70 6.29 6.42 5.40
C GLY A 70 6.67 4.99 4.99
N GLU A 71 6.20 3.98 5.73
CA GLU A 71 6.42 2.55 5.46
C GLU A 71 5.72 2.09 4.18
N TRP A 72 4.74 2.87 3.69
CA TRP A 72 4.19 2.74 2.33
C TRP A 72 4.63 3.94 1.46
N PRO A 73 5.80 3.87 0.81
CA PRO A 73 6.35 4.98 0.05
C PRO A 73 5.39 5.50 -1.03
N GLY A 74 5.16 6.81 -1.04
CA GLY A 74 4.28 7.47 -2.01
C GLY A 74 2.79 7.26 -1.76
N ALA A 75 2.40 6.53 -0.70
CA ALA A 75 1.01 6.50 -0.26
C ALA A 75 0.66 7.79 0.50
N THR A 76 -0.55 8.26 0.31
CA THR A 76 -1.14 9.37 1.08
C THR A 76 -2.51 8.94 1.57
N LEU A 77 -2.94 9.51 2.69
CA LEU A 77 -4.31 9.34 3.15
C LEU A 77 -5.25 10.08 2.19
N TYR A 78 -6.32 9.41 1.78
CA TYR A 78 -7.32 10.00 0.89
C TYR A 78 -7.98 11.19 1.60
N ALA A 79 -7.77 12.39 1.08
CA ALA A 79 -8.47 13.60 1.51
C ALA A 79 -9.83 13.64 0.79
N TYR A 80 -10.89 13.88 1.54
CA TYR A 80 -12.24 14.06 1.02
C TYR A 80 -12.38 15.39 0.27
#